data_AF-A0A2W4INT1-F1
#
_entry.id   AF-A0A2W4INT1-F1
#
_cell.length_a   1.000
_cell.length_b   1.000
_cell.length_c   1.000
_cell.angle_alpha   90.00
_cell.angle_beta   90.00
_cell.angle_gamma   90.00
#
_symmetry.space_group_name_H-M   'P 1'
#
loop_
_entity.id
_entity.type
_entity.pdbx_description
1 polymer ?
#
loop_
_entity_poly.entity_id
_entity_poly.type
_entity_poly.pdbx_seq_one_letter_code
_entity_poly.pdbx_strand_id
1 'polypeptide(L)'
;MTANRFDPTTAILDEESTNLDAIDEREVSADLVRAYLQGIGRTKLLTAVEEVELAKRIEAGLYAEHRLISEPTMPASLRADLEIIAAEGRSAKNHLLEANLRLVVSIAKRYTGRGMAFLDLIQEGNLGLIRAVEKFDYTKGYKFSTYAT
;
A
#
# COMPACT_ATOMS: atom_id res chain seq x y z
N MET A 1 42.25 38.94 -44.39
CA MET A 1 41.90 38.88 -42.96
C MET A 1 40.38 38.80 -42.87
N THR A 2 39.92 37.79 -42.15
CA THR A 2 38.62 37.10 -42.16
C THR A 2 37.41 37.99 -41.88
N ALA A 3 36.42 37.96 -42.79
CA ALA A 3 35.07 38.41 -42.51
C ALA A 3 34.33 37.29 -41.76
N ASN A 4 33.95 37.55 -40.51
CA ASN A 4 33.20 36.63 -39.68
C ASN A 4 31.72 36.68 -40.10
N ARG A 5 31.27 35.64 -40.82
CA ARG A 5 29.88 35.49 -41.27
C ARG A 5 29.08 34.92 -40.11
N PHE A 6 28.32 35.77 -39.42
CA PHE A 6 27.35 35.37 -38.41
C PHE A 6 26.22 34.61 -39.13
N ASP A 7 26.14 33.30 -38.95
CA ASP A 7 25.06 32.47 -39.47
C ASP A 7 23.90 32.52 -38.45
N PRO A 8 22.72 33.11 -38.79
CA PRO A 8 21.65 33.29 -37.82
C PRO A 8 20.79 32.03 -37.64
N THR A 9 21.20 30.89 -38.21
CA THR A 9 20.35 29.69 -38.30
C THR A 9 20.54 28.69 -37.14
N THR A 10 21.52 28.90 -36.25
CA THR A 10 21.87 27.94 -35.17
C THR A 10 21.23 28.21 -33.80
N ALA A 11 20.28 29.13 -33.68
CA ALA A 11 19.73 29.55 -32.39
C ALA A 11 18.22 29.23 -32.16
N ILE A 12 17.63 28.26 -32.86
CA ILE A 12 16.19 27.93 -32.71
C ILE A 12 15.92 26.44 -32.39
N LEU A 13 16.89 25.68 -31.85
CA LEU A 13 16.67 24.23 -31.61
C LEU A 13 16.83 23.74 -30.16
N ASP A 14 16.81 24.63 -29.15
CA ASP A 14 17.05 24.21 -27.75
C ASP A 14 15.87 24.48 -26.77
N GLU A 15 14.73 25.02 -27.20
CA GLU A 15 13.61 25.31 -26.29
C GLU A 15 12.44 24.28 -26.34
N GLU A 16 12.37 23.39 -27.34
CA GLU A 16 11.29 22.38 -27.42
C GLU A 16 11.63 21.02 -26.77
N SER A 17 12.91 20.73 -26.50
CA SER A 17 13.35 19.41 -26.01
C SER A 17 13.08 19.16 -24.52
N THR A 18 12.85 20.20 -23.72
CA THR A 18 12.69 20.09 -22.26
C THR A 18 11.28 19.67 -21.83
N ASN A 19 10.31 19.69 -22.74
CA ASN A 19 8.90 19.42 -22.41
C ASN A 19 8.50 17.97 -22.71
N LEU A 20 9.16 17.26 -23.63
CA LEU A 20 8.84 15.85 -23.92
C LEU A 20 9.10 14.95 -22.72
N ASP A 21 10.24 15.09 -22.05
CA ASP A 21 10.63 14.25 -20.91
C ASP A 21 9.69 14.46 -19.69
N ALA A 22 9.26 15.70 -19.46
CA ALA A 22 8.34 16.04 -18.37
C ALA A 22 6.88 15.63 -18.65
N ILE A 23 6.48 15.53 -19.93
CA ILE A 23 5.17 15.00 -20.33
C ILE A 23 5.16 13.47 -20.13
N ASP A 24 6.24 12.78 -20.51
CA ASP A 24 6.40 11.33 -20.34
C ASP A 24 6.36 10.94 -18.85
N GLU A 25 7.08 11.66 -17.97
CA GLU A 25 7.06 11.38 -16.52
C GLU A 25 5.66 11.56 -15.88
N ARG A 26 4.89 12.57 -16.32
CA ARG A 26 3.53 12.82 -15.81
C ARG A 26 2.55 11.77 -16.30
N GLU A 27 2.69 11.33 -17.55
CA GLU A 27 1.86 10.29 -18.14
C GLU A 27 2.14 8.93 -17.48
N VAL A 28 3.41 8.57 -17.31
CA VAL A 28 3.83 7.37 -16.56
C VAL A 28 3.31 7.41 -15.12
N SER A 29 3.43 8.55 -14.44
CA SER A 29 2.90 8.70 -13.08
C SER A 29 1.37 8.52 -13.03
N ALA A 30 0.64 9.07 -14.00
CA ALA A 30 -0.80 8.91 -14.10
C ALA A 30 -1.20 7.45 -14.34
N ASP A 31 -0.45 6.72 -15.16
CA ASP A 31 -0.69 5.30 -15.44
C ASP A 31 -0.38 4.40 -14.25
N LEU A 32 0.69 4.69 -13.49
CA LEU A 32 0.98 3.99 -12.24
C LEU A 32 -0.14 4.20 -11.21
N VAL A 33 -0.65 5.43 -11.08
CA VAL A 33 -1.79 5.73 -10.21
C VAL A 33 -3.04 4.97 -10.67
N ARG A 34 -3.33 4.96 -11.98
CA ARG A 34 -4.47 4.21 -12.53
C ARG A 34 -4.36 2.71 -12.27
N ALA A 35 -3.19 2.12 -12.52
CA ALA A 35 -2.92 0.71 -12.28
C ALA A 35 -3.11 0.35 -10.80
N TYR A 36 -2.60 1.19 -9.90
CA TYR A 36 -2.80 1.03 -8.46
C TYR A 36 -4.28 1.10 -8.06
N LEU A 37 -5.00 2.13 -8.50
CA LEU A 37 -6.43 2.31 -8.19
C LEU A 37 -7.29 1.15 -8.72
N GLN A 38 -6.97 0.64 -9.91
CA GLN A 38 -7.60 -0.56 -10.45
C GLN A 38 -7.29 -1.80 -9.60
N GLY A 39 -6.05 -1.95 -9.14
CA GLY A 39 -5.64 -3.05 -8.26
C GLY A 39 -6.46 -3.09 -6.97
N ILE A 40 -6.51 -1.98 -6.24
CA ILE A 40 -7.23 -1.91 -4.95
C ILE A 40 -8.75 -1.95 -5.10
N GLY A 41 -9.27 -1.67 -6.31
CA GLY A 41 -10.70 -1.73 -6.62
C GLY A 41 -11.24 -3.15 -6.77
N ARG A 42 -10.37 -4.16 -6.90
CA ARG A 42 -10.77 -5.58 -7.08
C ARG A 42 -11.21 -6.24 -5.78
N THR A 43 -10.65 -5.83 -4.65
CA THR A 43 -10.97 -6.41 -3.34
C THR A 43 -12.28 -5.82 -2.82
N LYS A 44 -13.17 -6.69 -2.35
CA LYS A 44 -14.47 -6.28 -1.79
C LYS A 44 -14.26 -5.57 -0.45
N LEU A 45 -15.14 -4.63 -0.15
CA LEU A 45 -15.19 -4.00 1.17
C LEU A 45 -15.70 -5.01 2.20
N LEU A 46 -15.13 -4.95 3.39
CA LEU A 46 -15.52 -5.81 4.51
C LEU A 46 -16.70 -5.20 5.26
N THR A 47 -17.53 -6.09 5.79
CA THR A 47 -18.50 -5.80 6.84
C THR A 47 -17.82 -5.83 8.21
N ALA A 48 -18.47 -5.27 9.24
CA ALA A 48 -17.95 -5.30 10.60
C ALA A 48 -17.75 -6.74 11.13
N VAL A 49 -18.60 -7.68 10.69
CA VAL A 49 -18.48 -9.09 11.08
C VAL A 49 -17.25 -9.72 10.44
N GLU A 50 -17.02 -9.48 9.14
CA GLU A 50 -15.83 -9.99 8.44
C GLU A 50 -14.54 -9.38 9.00
N GLU A 51 -14.54 -8.09 9.40
CA GLU A 51 -13.42 -7.46 10.10
C GLU A 51 -13.06 -8.22 11.39
N VAL A 52 -14.07 -8.58 12.19
CA VAL A 52 -13.89 -9.35 13.43
C VAL A 52 -13.36 -10.75 13.14
N GLU A 53 -13.87 -11.44 12.11
CA GLU A 53 -13.40 -12.78 11.75
C GLU A 53 -11.94 -12.78 11.29
N LEU A 54 -11.56 -11.81 10.47
CA LEU A 54 -10.17 -11.65 10.03
C LEU A 54 -9.26 -11.34 11.22
N ALA A 55 -9.67 -10.45 12.13
CA ALA A 55 -8.88 -10.12 13.32
C ALA A 55 -8.61 -11.36 14.20
N LYS A 56 -9.61 -12.21 14.43
CA LYS A 56 -9.43 -13.48 15.16
C LYS A 56 -8.44 -14.43 14.49
N ARG A 57 -8.51 -14.56 13.16
CA ARG A 57 -7.57 -15.40 12.39
C ARG A 57 -6.15 -14.85 12.47
N ILE A 58 -5.98 -13.54 12.44
CA ILE A 58 -4.68 -12.87 12.60
C ILE A 58 -4.11 -13.19 13.99
N GLU A 59 -4.89 -13.03 15.06
CA GLU A 59 -4.45 -13.34 16.43
C GLU A 59 -4.06 -14.82 16.59
N ALA A 60 -4.88 -15.74 16.07
CA ALA A 60 -4.58 -17.17 16.10
C ALA A 60 -3.28 -17.50 15.34
N GLY A 61 -3.06 -16.89 14.17
CA GLY A 61 -1.83 -17.05 13.40
C GLY A 61 -0.60 -16.51 14.13
N LEU A 62 -0.69 -15.33 14.74
CA LEU A 62 0.41 -14.74 15.52
C LEU A 62 0.76 -15.59 16.74
N TYR A 63 -0.25 -16.13 17.43
CA TYR A 63 -0.03 -17.08 18.52
C TYR A 63 0.68 -18.35 18.02
N ALA A 64 0.28 -18.88 16.86
CA ALA A 64 0.92 -20.05 16.27
C ALA A 64 2.38 -19.78 15.89
N GLU A 65 2.67 -18.63 15.25
CA GLU A 65 4.04 -18.20 14.95
C GLU A 65 4.89 -18.06 16.21
N HIS A 66 4.35 -17.40 17.25
CA HIS A 66 5.05 -17.24 18.52
C HIS A 66 5.40 -18.60 19.15
N ARG A 67 4.47 -19.57 19.12
CA ARG A 67 4.71 -20.92 19.63
C ARG A 67 5.76 -21.68 18.83
N LEU A 68 5.72 -21.61 17.50
CA LEU A 68 6.71 -22.24 16.63
C LEU A 68 8.14 -21.72 16.91
N ILE A 69 8.26 -20.44 17.26
CA ILE A 69 9.54 -19.79 17.60
C ILE A 69 9.97 -20.14 19.03
N SER A 70 9.05 -20.05 19.99
CA SER A 70 9.36 -20.15 21.42
C SER A 70 9.50 -21.59 21.93
N GLU A 71 8.81 -22.54 21.30
CA GLU A 71 8.77 -23.96 21.70
C GLU A 71 9.21 -24.87 20.54
N PRO A 72 10.49 -24.86 20.13
CA PRO A 72 10.92 -25.57 18.91
C PRO A 72 10.78 -27.10 18.99
N THR A 73 10.68 -27.65 20.20
CA THR A 73 10.50 -29.08 20.45
C THR A 73 9.01 -29.38 20.65
N MET A 74 8.36 -29.89 19.61
CA MET A 74 6.95 -30.29 19.64
C MET A 74 6.71 -31.47 18.68
N PRO A 75 5.61 -32.23 18.84
CA PRO A 75 5.25 -33.30 17.91
C PRO A 75 5.12 -32.78 16.47
N ALA A 76 5.53 -33.60 15.50
CA ALA A 76 5.48 -33.22 14.07
C ALA A 76 4.07 -32.85 13.59
N SER A 77 3.03 -33.54 14.10
CA SER A 77 1.63 -33.22 13.81
C SER A 77 1.25 -31.83 14.30
N LEU A 78 1.57 -31.52 15.56
CA LEU A 78 1.27 -30.21 16.15
C LEU A 78 2.00 -29.08 15.40
N ARG A 79 3.26 -29.31 15.02
CA ARG A 79 4.01 -28.34 14.20
C ARG A 79 3.31 -28.06 12.88
N ALA A 80 2.88 -29.11 12.16
CA ALA A 80 2.18 -28.95 10.89
C ALA A 80 0.87 -28.16 11.05
N ASP A 81 0.09 -28.45 12.10
CA ASP A 81 -1.15 -27.72 12.39
C ASP A 81 -0.88 -26.23 12.67
N LEU A 82 0.15 -25.92 13.45
CA LEU A 82 0.54 -24.54 13.76
C LEU A 82 1.05 -23.80 12.51
N GLU A 83 1.77 -24.47 11.62
CA GLU A 83 2.23 -23.88 10.36
C GLU A 83 1.05 -23.49 9.46
N ILE A 84 -0.02 -24.30 9.42
CA ILE A 84 -1.27 -24.00 8.70
C ILE A 84 -1.94 -22.76 9.32
N ILE A 85 -2.13 -22.75 10.64
CA ILE A 85 -2.76 -21.62 11.35
C ILE A 85 -1.98 -20.32 11.14
N ALA A 86 -0.64 -20.39 11.21
CA ALA A 86 0.23 -19.25 10.93
C ALA A 86 0.05 -18.73 9.49
N ALA A 87 -0.01 -19.62 8.51
CA ALA A 87 -0.25 -19.25 7.12
C ALA A 87 -1.63 -18.61 6.91
N GLU A 88 -2.66 -19.14 7.56
CA GLU A 88 -4.01 -18.57 7.53
C GLU A 88 -4.07 -17.18 8.16
N GLY A 89 -3.36 -16.96 9.27
CA GLY A 89 -3.28 -15.64 9.90
C GLY A 89 -2.57 -14.61 9.03
N ARG A 90 -1.47 -14.99 8.35
CA ARG A 90 -0.81 -14.12 7.37
C ARG A 90 -1.72 -13.77 6.20
N SER A 91 -2.45 -14.75 5.68
CA SER A 91 -3.45 -14.53 4.62
C SER A 91 -4.58 -13.60 5.08
N ALA A 92 -5.07 -13.78 6.32
CA ALA A 92 -6.09 -12.91 6.90
C ALA A 92 -5.58 -11.46 7.10
N LYS A 93 -4.33 -11.28 7.53
CA LYS A 93 -3.68 -9.95 7.62
C LYS A 93 -3.64 -9.27 6.26
N ASN A 94 -3.19 -9.98 5.22
CA ASN A 94 -3.15 -9.44 3.86
C ASN A 94 -4.54 -9.06 3.36
N HIS A 95 -5.54 -9.91 3.59
CA HIS A 95 -6.91 -9.62 3.17
C HIS A 95 -7.48 -8.37 3.88
N LEU A 96 -7.26 -8.24 5.20
CA LEU A 96 -7.69 -7.07 5.95
C LEU A 96 -7.02 -5.79 5.46
N LEU A 97 -5.72 -5.85 5.11
CA LEU A 97 -5.00 -4.72 4.51
C LEU A 97 -5.57 -4.35 3.14
N GLU A 98 -5.69 -5.32 2.23
CA GLU A 98 -6.15 -5.12 0.86
C GLU A 98 -7.56 -4.52 0.80
N ALA A 99 -8.48 -5.00 1.64
CA ALA A 99 -9.84 -4.47 1.72
C ALA A 99 -9.89 -3.00 2.20
N ASN A 100 -8.84 -2.53 2.88
CA ASN A 100 -8.76 -1.19 3.45
C ASN A 100 -7.81 -0.25 2.69
N LEU A 101 -7.15 -0.68 1.60
CA LEU A 101 -6.31 0.22 0.78
C LEU A 101 -7.09 1.41 0.21
N ARG A 102 -8.40 1.24 -0.03
CA ARG A 102 -9.29 2.32 -0.49
C ARG A 102 -9.44 3.44 0.55
N LEU A 103 -9.36 3.12 1.84
CA LEU A 103 -9.38 4.10 2.93
C LEU A 103 -8.15 5.00 2.84
N VAL A 104 -6.96 4.42 2.66
CA VAL A 104 -5.69 5.15 2.51
C VAL A 104 -5.78 6.17 1.38
N VAL A 105 -6.25 5.74 0.21
CA VAL A 105 -6.44 6.64 -0.94
C VAL A 105 -7.40 7.78 -0.61
N SER A 106 -8.50 7.50 0.09
CA SER A 106 -9.49 8.52 0.45
C SER A 106 -8.94 9.59 1.42
N ILE A 107 -8.03 9.20 2.31
CA ILE A 107 -7.34 10.10 3.25
C ILE A 107 -6.25 10.87 2.51
N ALA A 108 -5.37 10.19 1.76
CA ALA A 108 -4.24 10.77 1.03
C ALA A 108 -4.68 11.86 0.05
N LYS A 109 -5.86 11.71 -0.60
CA LYS A 109 -6.45 12.74 -1.48
C LYS A 109 -6.60 14.10 -0.81
N ARG A 110 -6.75 14.19 0.51
CA ARG A 110 -6.87 15.47 1.23
C ARG A 110 -5.54 16.22 1.37
N TYR A 111 -4.42 15.52 1.15
CA TYR A 111 -3.06 16.02 1.34
C TYR A 111 -2.32 16.25 0.01
N THR A 112 -2.94 15.99 -1.14
CA THR A 112 -2.36 16.28 -2.46
C THR A 112 -2.14 17.78 -2.66
N GLY A 113 -1.16 18.14 -3.49
CA GLY A 113 -0.85 19.54 -3.81
C GLY A 113 -0.07 20.28 -2.72
N ARG A 114 0.45 19.57 -1.72
CA ARG A 114 1.24 20.14 -0.60
C ARG A 114 2.74 19.84 -0.69
N GLY A 115 3.26 19.64 -1.91
CA GLY A 115 4.69 19.43 -2.15
C GLY A 115 5.17 17.97 -2.09
N MET A 116 4.28 16.99 -1.94
CA MET A 116 4.59 15.55 -2.01
C MET A 116 3.77 14.89 -3.12
N ALA A 117 4.36 13.92 -3.84
CA ALA A 117 3.67 13.18 -4.88
C ALA A 117 2.54 12.33 -4.28
N PHE A 118 1.47 12.11 -5.05
CA PHE A 118 0.31 11.38 -4.56
C PHE A 118 0.61 9.93 -4.19
N LEU A 119 1.48 9.26 -4.96
CA LEU A 119 1.92 7.91 -4.66
C LEU A 119 2.68 7.85 -3.32
N ASP A 120 3.54 8.81 -3.03
CA ASP A 120 4.27 8.85 -1.75
C ASP A 120 3.32 8.98 -0.55
N LEU A 121 2.30 9.85 -0.67
CA LEU A 121 1.25 9.98 0.36
C LEU A 121 0.50 8.66 0.57
N ILE A 122 0.23 7.92 -0.50
CA ILE A 122 -0.40 6.59 -0.42
C ILE A 122 0.54 5.61 0.28
N GLN A 123 1.84 5.61 -0.03
CA GLN A 123 2.81 4.72 0.59
C GLN A 123 2.93 4.97 2.10
N GLU A 124 3.03 6.23 2.52
CA GLU A 124 3.02 6.59 3.94
C GLU A 124 1.71 6.18 4.63
N GLY A 125 0.57 6.39 3.96
CA GLY A 125 -0.72 5.93 4.45
C GLY A 125 -0.83 4.41 4.58
N ASN A 126 -0.22 3.64 3.67
CA ASN A 126 -0.17 2.18 3.72
C ASN A 126 0.66 1.70 4.93
N LEU A 127 1.75 2.40 5.27
CA LEU A 127 2.51 2.13 6.50
C LEU A 127 1.67 2.39 7.76
N GLY A 128 0.91 3.49 7.76
CA GLY A 128 -0.07 3.78 8.81
C GLY A 128 -1.12 2.68 8.96
N LEU A 129 -1.65 2.21 7.82
CA LEU A 129 -2.65 1.13 7.77
C LEU A 129 -2.11 -0.18 8.35
N ILE A 130 -0.87 -0.56 8.03
CA ILE A 130 -0.24 -1.77 8.57
C ILE A 130 -0.17 -1.71 10.10
N ARG A 131 0.28 -0.58 10.64
CA ARG A 131 0.34 -0.36 12.10
C ARG A 131 -1.03 -0.35 12.74
N ALA A 132 -2.05 0.16 12.04
CA ALA A 132 -3.43 0.13 12.53
C ALA A 132 -3.95 -1.31 12.60
N VAL A 133 -3.68 -2.15 11.59
CA VAL A 133 -4.05 -3.58 11.63
C VAL A 133 -3.37 -4.30 12.80
N GLU A 134 -2.10 -4.02 13.07
CA GLU A 134 -1.35 -4.66 14.16
C GLU A 134 -1.87 -4.30 15.56
N LYS A 135 -2.56 -3.16 15.69
CA LYS A 135 -3.08 -2.65 16.97
C LYS A 135 -4.60 -2.69 17.06
N PHE A 136 -5.26 -3.18 16.03
CA PHE A 136 -6.72 -3.20 15.98
C PHE A 136 -7.27 -4.17 17.03
N ASP A 137 -8.20 -3.66 17.83
CA ASP A 137 -8.84 -4.41 18.90
C ASP A 137 -10.33 -4.55 18.58
N TYR A 138 -10.71 -5.72 18.07
CA TYR A 138 -12.09 -6.01 17.68
C TYR A 138 -13.03 -6.15 18.87
N THR A 139 -12.52 -6.35 20.10
CA THR A 139 -13.34 -6.54 21.30
C THR A 139 -14.04 -5.26 21.73
N LYS A 140 -13.54 -4.11 21.28
CA LYS A 140 -14.13 -2.79 21.54
C LYS A 140 -15.39 -2.51 20.71
N GLY A 141 -15.70 -3.33 19.71
CA GLY A 141 -16.94 -3.20 18.92
C GLY A 141 -16.98 -2.01 17.95
N TYR A 142 -15.85 -1.31 17.76
CA TYR A 142 -15.73 -0.27 16.72
C TYR A 142 -15.29 -0.89 15.40
N LYS A 143 -15.76 -0.32 14.28
CA LYS A 143 -15.29 -0.70 12.94
C LYS A 143 -13.81 -0.36 12.78
N PHE A 144 -13.10 -1.15 11.98
CA PHE A 144 -11.68 -0.92 11.71
C PHE A 144 -11.42 0.49 11.16
N SER A 145 -12.23 0.93 10.20
CA SER A 145 -12.12 2.27 9.60
C SER A 145 -12.21 3.42 10.62
N THR A 146 -12.92 3.25 11.74
CA THR A 146 -13.01 4.27 12.81
C THR A 146 -11.73 4.35 13.64
N TYR A 147 -11.04 3.22 13.81
CA TYR A 147 -9.77 3.18 14.52
C TYR A 147 -8.60 3.70 13.66
N ALA A 148 -8.68 3.48 12.34
CA ALA A 148 -7.62 3.77 11.39
C ALA A 148 -7.60 5.22 10.86
N THR A 149 -8.59 6.06 11.20
CA THR A 149 -8.74 7.47 10.81
C THR A 149 -8.53 8.41 11.97
#